data_AF-A0A7Y9SJS1-F1
#
_entry.id   AF-A0A7Y9SJS1-F1
#
_cell.length_a   1.000
_cell.length_b   1.000
_cell.length_c   1.000
_cell.angle_alpha   90.00
_cell.angle_beta   90.00
_cell.angle_gamma   90.00
#
_symmetry.space_group_name_H-M   'P 1'
#
loop_
_entity.id
_entity.type
_entity.pdbx_description
1 polymer ?
#
loop_
_entity_poly.entity_id
_entity_poly.type
_entity_poly.pdbx_seq_one_letter_code
_entity_poly.pdbx_strand_id
1 'polypeptide(L)'
;MTGGDIAGLIAAGIFAVLVGLLAVPLIKLGRVFDETSTAIRELSDNVTPLLEEATTTISETNKQIARVDAITSSVEEATSNVSSLVALFAATVGGPLIKIAGFSAGVRAAIGGLRPSRKSAPRTK
;
A
#
# COMPACT_ATOMS: atom_id res chain seq x y z
N MET A 1 3.22 75.78 -49.45
CA MET A 1 3.34 74.46 -48.80
C MET A 1 4.64 73.84 -49.28
N THR A 2 5.56 73.56 -48.38
CA THR A 2 6.84 72.95 -48.74
C THR A 2 6.65 71.43 -48.92
N GLY A 3 7.48 70.76 -49.73
CA GLY A 3 7.35 69.31 -49.95
C GLY A 3 7.42 68.46 -48.67
N GLY A 4 8.04 69.00 -47.61
CA GLY A 4 8.10 68.38 -46.29
C GLY A 4 6.74 68.33 -45.58
N ASP A 5 5.88 69.33 -45.75
CA ASP A 5 4.57 69.39 -45.07
C ASP A 5 3.63 68.29 -45.59
N ILE A 6 3.66 68.06 -46.91
CA ILE A 6 2.86 67.02 -47.57
C ILE A 6 3.38 65.63 -47.19
N ALA A 7 4.71 65.45 -47.17
CA ALA A 7 5.32 64.20 -46.74
C ALA A 7 5.01 63.89 -45.27
N GLY A 8 5.02 64.90 -44.40
CA GLY A 8 4.64 64.77 -42.98
C GLY A 8 3.19 64.33 -42.79
N LEU A 9 2.26 64.91 -43.54
CA LEU A 9 0.83 64.53 -43.48
C LEU A 9 0.61 63.08 -43.91
N ILE A 10 1.25 62.66 -45.01
CA ILE A 10 1.16 61.28 -45.50
C ILE A 10 1.78 60.31 -44.50
N ALA A 11 2.96 60.64 -43.97
CA ALA A 11 3.64 59.83 -42.96
C ALA A 11 2.79 59.68 -41.68
N ALA A 12 2.15 60.76 -41.22
CA ALA A 12 1.25 60.72 -40.07
C ALA A 12 0.04 59.81 -40.33
N GLY A 13 -0.54 59.87 -41.54
CA GLY A 13 -1.64 58.99 -41.93
C GLY A 13 -1.26 57.51 -41.90
N ILE A 14 -0.12 57.15 -42.50
CA ILE A 14 0.39 55.76 -42.50
C ILE A 14 0.70 55.30 -41.08
N PHE A 15 1.36 56.15 -40.27
CA PHE A 15 1.69 55.84 -38.89
C PHE A 15 0.43 55.60 -38.05
N ALA A 16 -0.61 56.42 -38.20
CA ALA A 16 -1.88 56.24 -37.51
C ALA A 16 -2.54 54.90 -37.86
N VAL A 17 -2.50 54.49 -39.14
CA VAL A 17 -3.00 53.17 -39.58
C VAL A 17 -2.18 52.04 -38.95
N LEU A 18 -0.85 52.16 -38.90
CA LEU A 18 0.02 51.16 -38.26
C LEU A 18 -0.27 51.03 -36.76
N VAL A 19 -0.49 52.15 -36.06
CA VAL A 19 -0.88 52.14 -34.63
C VAL A 19 -2.24 51.46 -34.45
N GLY A 20 -3.23 51.79 -35.30
CA GLY A 20 -4.54 51.14 -35.27
C GLY A 20 -4.46 49.63 -35.51
N LEU A 21 -3.59 49.20 -36.43
CA LEU A 21 -3.35 47.77 -36.71
C LEU A 21 -2.69 47.08 -35.51
N LEU A 22 -1.69 47.70 -34.88
CA LEU A 22 -0.99 47.16 -33.70
C LEU A 22 -1.84 47.16 -32.42
N ALA A 23 -2.86 48.00 -32.33
CA ALA A 23 -3.79 47.97 -31.20
C ALA A 23 -4.51 46.62 -31.08
N VAL A 24 -4.85 45.98 -32.21
CA VAL A 24 -5.55 44.68 -32.23
C VAL A 24 -4.75 43.55 -31.55
N PRO A 25 -3.49 43.25 -31.93
CA PRO A 25 -2.70 42.22 -31.25
C PRO A 25 -2.39 42.58 -29.81
N LEU A 26 -2.18 43.86 -29.46
CA LEU A 26 -1.96 44.27 -28.07
C LEU A 26 -3.18 44.00 -27.18
N ILE A 27 -4.39 44.32 -27.66
CA ILE A 27 -5.63 44.01 -26.94
C ILE A 27 -5.81 42.49 -26.79
N LYS A 28 -5.51 41.74 -27.85
CA LYS A 28 -5.62 40.27 -27.81
C LYS A 28 -4.63 39.66 -26.82
N LEU A 29 -3.39 40.15 -26.76
CA LEU A 29 -2.41 39.72 -25.78
C LEU A 29 -2.84 40.04 -24.35
N GLY A 30 -3.40 41.24 -24.11
CA GLY A 30 -3.98 41.58 -22.81
C GLY A 30 -5.02 40.55 -22.35
N ARG A 31 -5.94 40.17 -23.25
CA ARG A 31 -6.93 39.12 -22.96
C ARG A 31 -6.31 37.75 -22.68
N VAL A 32 -5.23 37.37 -23.35
CA VAL A 32 -4.54 36.10 -23.07
C VAL A 32 -3.89 36.13 -21.68
N PHE A 33 -3.28 37.25 -21.28
CA PHE A 33 -2.74 37.41 -19.94
C PHE A 33 -3.83 37.39 -18.86
N ASP A 34 -4.98 37.99 -19.13
CA ASP A 34 -6.15 37.93 -18.24
C ASP A 34 -6.62 36.48 -18.06
N GLU A 35 -6.79 35.74 -19.17
CA GLU A 35 -7.20 34.33 -19.14
C GLU A 35 -6.17 33.45 -18.40
N THR A 36 -4.88 33.69 -18.64
CA THR A 36 -3.80 32.99 -17.94
C THR A 36 -3.82 33.29 -16.44
N SER A 37 -4.09 34.54 -16.07
CA SER A 37 -4.19 34.94 -14.66
C SER A 37 -5.39 34.28 -13.98
N THR A 38 -6.52 34.17 -14.68
CA THR A 38 -7.71 33.45 -14.19
C THR A 38 -7.42 31.96 -14.06
N ALA A 39 -6.82 31.33 -15.07
CA ALA A 39 -6.46 29.92 -15.02
C ALA A 39 -5.49 29.59 -13.87
N ILE A 40 -4.53 30.47 -13.58
CA ILE A 40 -3.62 30.31 -12.43
C ILE A 40 -4.40 30.41 -11.11
N ARG A 41 -5.35 31.35 -11.00
CA ARG A 41 -6.18 31.51 -9.79
C ARG A 41 -7.07 30.30 -9.58
N GLU A 42 -7.77 29.85 -10.61
CA GLU A 42 -8.58 28.64 -10.56
C GLU A 42 -7.73 27.40 -10.22
N LEU A 43 -6.55 27.26 -10.83
CA LEU A 43 -5.64 26.16 -10.51
C LEU A 43 -5.21 26.21 -9.05
N SER A 44 -4.86 27.38 -8.52
CA SER A 44 -4.50 27.56 -7.12
C SER A 44 -5.67 27.19 -6.19
N ASP A 45 -6.87 27.68 -6.49
CA ASP A 45 -8.08 27.44 -5.69
C ASP A 45 -8.47 25.95 -5.67
N ASN A 46 -8.20 25.22 -6.74
CA ASN A 46 -8.48 23.79 -6.84
C ASN A 46 -7.35 22.89 -6.29
N VAL A 47 -6.08 23.29 -6.41
CA VAL A 47 -4.93 22.46 -5.99
C VAL A 47 -4.74 22.50 -4.48
N THR A 48 -4.95 23.65 -3.82
CA THR A 48 -4.75 23.74 -2.36
C THR A 48 -5.62 22.75 -1.57
N PRO A 49 -6.93 22.61 -1.85
CA PRO A 49 -7.77 21.60 -1.19
C PRO A 49 -7.31 20.16 -1.46
N LEU A 50 -6.88 19.86 -2.69
CA LEU A 50 -6.39 18.50 -3.04
C LEU A 50 -5.13 18.14 -2.26
N LEU A 51 -4.22 19.10 -2.04
CA LEU A 51 -3.03 18.87 -1.23
C LEU A 51 -3.36 18.68 0.25
N GLU A 52 -4.35 19.40 0.77
CA GLU A 52 -4.84 19.25 2.14
C GLU A 52 -5.52 17.89 2.34
N GLU A 53 -6.34 17.45 1.38
CA GLU A 53 -7.01 16.14 1.41
C GLU A 53 -6.01 14.99 1.25
N ALA A 54 -5.00 15.13 0.38
CA ALA A 54 -3.90 14.17 0.28
C ALA A 54 -3.11 14.06 1.58
N THR A 55 -2.79 15.20 2.21
CA THR A 55 -2.09 15.23 3.51
C THR A 55 -2.92 14.55 4.59
N THR A 56 -4.23 14.82 4.61
CA THR A 56 -5.17 14.19 5.55
C THR A 56 -5.26 12.69 5.31
N THR A 57 -5.37 12.26 4.05
CA THR A 57 -5.38 10.85 3.66
C THR A 57 -4.11 10.14 4.11
N ILE A 58 -2.94 10.73 3.85
CA ILE A 58 -1.65 10.17 4.29
C ILE A 58 -1.59 10.08 5.82
N SER A 59 -2.07 11.10 6.53
CA SER A 59 -2.14 11.09 8.00
C SER A 59 -3.02 9.95 8.52
N GLU A 60 -4.21 9.77 7.95
CA GLU A 60 -5.13 8.70 8.32
C GLU A 60 -4.59 7.31 7.94
N THR A 61 -3.94 7.17 6.78
CA THR A 61 -3.23 5.94 6.41
C THR A 61 -2.13 5.62 7.40
N ASN A 62 -1.35 6.61 7.86
CA ASN A 62 -0.31 6.40 8.86
C ASN A 62 -0.89 5.91 10.20
N LYS A 63 -1.99 6.52 10.66
CA LYS A 63 -2.74 6.04 11.84
C LYS A 63 -3.25 4.62 11.67
N GLN A 64 -3.72 4.26 10.47
CA GLN A 64 -4.19 2.90 10.17
C GLN A 64 -3.04 1.89 10.18
N ILE A 65 -1.87 2.25 9.65
CA ILE A 65 -0.67 1.40 9.71
C ILE A 65 -0.28 1.15 11.18
N ALA A 66 -0.22 2.21 12.01
CA ALA A 66 0.08 2.05 13.44
C ALA A 66 -0.95 1.14 14.17
N ARG A 67 -2.22 1.20 13.77
CA ARG A 67 -3.26 0.31 14.30
C ARG A 67 -3.05 -1.15 13.84
N VAL A 68 -2.67 -1.36 12.59
CA VAL A 68 -2.36 -2.69 12.05
C VAL A 68 -1.14 -3.30 12.76
N ASP A 69 -0.13 -2.50 13.07
CA ASP A 69 1.04 -2.96 13.83
C ASP A 69 0.63 -3.44 15.24
N ALA A 70 -0.23 -2.67 15.92
CA ALA A 70 -0.76 -3.06 17.23
C ALA A 70 -1.58 -4.37 17.17
N ILE A 71 -2.41 -4.54 16.14
CA ILE A 71 -3.16 -5.79 15.91
C ILE A 71 -2.19 -6.94 15.65
N THR A 72 -1.17 -6.73 14.81
CA THR A 72 -0.16 -7.74 14.48
C THR A 72 0.57 -8.19 15.74
N SER A 73 0.96 -7.26 16.62
CA SER A 73 1.56 -7.57 17.92
C SER A 73 0.61 -8.36 18.83
N SER A 74 -0.66 -7.98 18.90
CA SER A 74 -1.68 -8.73 19.66
C SER A 74 -1.89 -10.15 19.12
N VAL A 75 -1.81 -10.33 17.79
CA VAL A 75 -1.91 -11.64 17.13
C VAL A 75 -0.67 -12.50 17.42
N GLU A 76 0.52 -11.90 17.44
CA GLU A 76 1.75 -12.59 17.84
C GLU A 76 1.65 -13.10 19.28
N GLU A 77 1.23 -12.25 20.21
CA GLU A 77 0.99 -12.63 21.61
C GLU A 77 -0.06 -13.74 21.75
N ALA A 78 -1.21 -13.60 21.06
CA ALA A 78 -2.25 -14.62 21.08
C ALA A 78 -1.73 -15.96 20.53
N THR A 79 -0.96 -15.94 19.45
CA THR A 79 -0.37 -17.13 18.84
C THR A 79 0.64 -17.79 19.79
N SER A 80 1.48 -16.99 20.46
CA SER A 80 2.43 -17.46 21.47
C SER A 80 1.73 -18.12 22.68
N ASN A 81 0.67 -17.48 23.17
CA ASN A 81 -0.16 -18.00 24.25
C ASN A 81 -0.82 -19.33 23.85
N VAL A 82 -1.39 -19.41 22.63
CA VAL A 82 -1.97 -20.65 22.10
C VAL A 82 -0.90 -21.74 21.98
N SER A 83 0.29 -21.44 21.46
CA SER A 83 1.40 -22.40 21.39
C SER A 83 1.76 -22.94 22.77
N SER A 84 1.79 -22.06 23.78
CA SER A 84 2.07 -22.42 25.17
C SER A 84 0.96 -23.30 25.76
N LEU A 85 -0.31 -23.01 25.48
CA LEU A 85 -1.45 -23.85 25.87
C LEU A 85 -1.40 -25.22 25.20
N VAL A 86 -1.06 -25.27 23.91
CA VAL A 86 -0.87 -26.53 23.17
C VAL A 86 0.28 -27.34 23.76
N ALA A 87 1.41 -26.70 24.08
CA ALA A 87 2.54 -27.35 24.74
C ALA A 87 2.15 -27.89 26.12
N LEU A 88 1.41 -27.13 26.92
CA LEU A 88 0.92 -27.57 28.23
C LEU A 88 -0.06 -28.74 28.10
N PHE A 89 -0.97 -28.70 27.14
CA PHE A 89 -1.89 -29.79 26.86
C PHE A 89 -1.13 -31.05 26.42
N ALA A 90 -0.16 -30.91 25.51
CA ALA A 90 0.70 -31.99 25.08
C ALA A 90 1.52 -32.58 26.24
N ALA A 91 2.03 -31.75 27.16
CA ALA A 91 2.74 -32.20 28.35
C ALA A 91 1.82 -32.96 29.33
N THR A 92 0.59 -32.49 29.50
CA THR A 92 -0.38 -33.07 30.44
C THR A 92 -0.97 -34.38 29.92
N VAL A 93 -1.26 -34.47 28.62
CA VAL A 93 -1.97 -35.60 28.02
C VAL A 93 -1.04 -36.55 27.27
N GLY A 94 0.06 -36.06 26.69
CA GLY A 94 0.98 -36.87 25.88
C GLY A 94 1.71 -37.95 26.68
N GLY A 95 2.24 -37.61 27.85
CA GLY A 95 2.94 -38.57 28.73
C GLY A 95 2.05 -39.75 29.17
N PRO A 96 0.84 -39.50 29.70
CA PRO A 96 -0.12 -40.55 30.03
C PRO A 96 -0.56 -41.40 28.84
N LEU A 97 -0.86 -40.79 27.68
CA LEU A 97 -1.28 -41.54 26.49
C LEU A 97 -0.19 -42.50 25.97
N ILE A 98 1.08 -42.07 25.95
CA ILE A 98 2.21 -42.93 25.59
C ILE A 98 2.32 -44.10 26.56
N LYS A 99 2.13 -43.87 27.86
CA LYS A 99 2.13 -44.93 28.88
C LYS A 99 0.97 -45.92 28.68
N ILE A 100 -0.23 -45.46 28.36
CA ILE A 100 -1.39 -46.32 28.07
C ILE A 100 -1.14 -47.17 26.82
N ALA A 101 -0.64 -46.55 25.74
CA ALA A 101 -0.30 -47.25 24.50
C ALA A 101 0.79 -48.32 24.74
N GLY A 102 1.87 -47.95 25.43
CA GLY A 102 2.96 -48.88 25.79
C GLY A 102 2.50 -50.03 26.68
N PHE A 103 1.61 -49.77 27.65
CA PHE A 103 1.02 -50.81 28.48
C PHE A 103 0.18 -51.79 27.66
N SER A 104 -0.69 -51.29 26.77
CA SER A 104 -1.51 -52.15 25.90
C SER A 104 -0.66 -53.02 24.95
N ALA A 105 0.41 -52.45 24.38
CA ALA A 105 1.32 -53.16 23.50
C ALA A 105 2.16 -54.20 24.27
N GLY A 106 2.65 -53.85 25.46
CA GLY A 106 3.36 -54.78 26.34
C GLY A 106 2.49 -55.94 26.79
N VAL A 107 1.23 -55.69 27.16
CA VAL A 107 0.24 -56.72 27.50
C VAL A 107 -0.01 -57.64 26.29
N ARG A 108 -0.22 -57.09 25.09
CA ARG A 108 -0.39 -57.89 23.86
C ARG A 108 0.86 -58.71 23.53
N ALA A 109 2.06 -58.14 23.69
CA ALA A 109 3.33 -58.82 23.43
C ALA A 109 3.58 -59.96 24.42
N ALA A 110 3.26 -59.78 25.70
CA ALA A 110 3.34 -60.85 26.71
C ALA A 110 2.37 -62.00 26.38
N ILE A 111 1.13 -61.68 25.99
CA ILE A 111 0.12 -62.67 25.61
C ILE A 111 0.52 -63.39 24.30
N GLY A 112 1.09 -62.68 23.32
CA GLY A 112 1.51 -63.24 22.03
C GLY A 112 2.86 -63.97 22.06
N GLY A 113 3.78 -63.56 22.94
CA GLY A 113 5.12 -64.13 23.11
C GLY A 113 5.17 -65.48 23.83
N LEU A 114 4.06 -65.88 24.46
CA LEU A 114 3.84 -67.22 25.01
C LEU A 114 3.64 -68.30 23.93
N ARG A 115 3.64 -67.95 22.63
CA ARG A 115 3.65 -68.94 21.56
C ARG A 115 5.07 -69.52 21.42
N PRO A 116 5.32 -70.79 21.75
CA PRO A 116 6.65 -71.37 21.66
C PRO A 116 7.07 -71.40 20.19
N SER A 117 8.15 -70.70 19.85
CA SER A 117 8.87 -70.94 18.61
C SER A 117 9.40 -72.37 18.68
N ARG A 118 8.69 -73.27 18.01
CA ARG A 118 9.00 -74.70 17.96
C ARG A 118 10.33 -74.84 17.22
N LYS A 119 11.40 -74.95 18.00
CA LYS A 119 12.76 -75.25 17.54
C LYS A 119 12.71 -76.58 16.77
N SER A 120 12.78 -76.52 15.44
CA SER A 120 12.96 -77.70 14.61
C SER A 120 14.39 -78.21 14.80
N ALA A 121 14.55 -79.25 15.61
CA ALA A 121 15.79 -80.00 15.78
C ALA A 121 15.95 -81.07 14.66
N PRO A 122 17.18 -81.49 14.36
CA PRO A 122 17.54 -82.22 13.14
C PRO A 122 17.17 -83.71 13.23
N ARG A 123 16.71 -84.29 12.11
CA ARG A 123 16.54 -85.73 11.97
C ARG A 123 17.87 -86.36 11.59
N THR A 124 18.42 -87.14 12.50
CA THR A 124 19.40 -88.18 12.22
C THR A 124 18.72 -89.33 11.45
N LYS A 125 19.33 -89.76 10.35
CA LYS A 125 19.74 -91.14 10.07
C LYS A 125 20.81 -91.09 8.98
#